data_AF-A0A0M4KBS6-F1
#
_entry.id   AF-A0A0M4KBS6-F1
#
_cell.length_a   1.000
_cell.length_b   1.000
_cell.length_c   1.000
_cell.angle_alpha   90.00
_cell.angle_beta   90.00
_cell.angle_gamma   90.00
#
_symmetry.space_group_name_H-M   'P 1'
#
loop_
_entity.id
_entity.type
_entity.pdbx_description
1 polymer ?
#
loop_
_entity_poly.entity_id
_entity_poly.type
_entity_poly.pdbx_seq_one_letter_code
_entity_poly.pdbx_strand_id
1 'polypeptide(L)'
;MKEINKSSNMPAWALILIIILFIIGLIVSIWGAASVFKLKNNLENNDIKKIFKNKEIIKYENGFKNESGIYALIFNNFNSKEYFWPILIFESTKFSQSALEIIDKIEQKKYKNIEDYMQENGLNKTDIRFIQLEENIDYEKLKYWIKKTKTDIRGFNK
;
A
#
# COMPACT_ATOMS: atom_id res chain seq x y z
N MET A 1 50.99 -4.76 47.68
CA MET A 1 51.45 -3.83 46.62
C MET A 1 50.45 -3.90 45.49
N LYS A 2 50.00 -2.75 44.96
CA LYS A 2 48.90 -2.63 43.99
C LYS A 2 49.23 -3.31 42.67
N GLU A 3 48.32 -4.15 42.17
CA GLU A 3 48.33 -4.59 40.78
C GLU A 3 48.01 -3.39 39.87
N ILE A 4 48.97 -3.03 39.02
CA ILE A 4 48.82 -1.96 38.05
C ILE A 4 48.15 -2.57 36.83
N ASN A 5 46.85 -2.31 36.66
CA ASN A 5 46.13 -2.60 35.43
C ASN A 5 46.87 -1.94 34.26
N LYS A 6 47.67 -2.71 33.51
CA LYS A 6 48.20 -2.25 32.23
C LYS A 6 47.02 -2.14 31.28
N SER A 7 46.56 -0.91 31.04
CA SER A 7 45.72 -0.60 29.88
C SER A 7 46.52 -1.01 28.64
N SER A 8 46.19 -2.17 28.08
CA SER A 8 46.65 -2.61 26.78
C SER A 8 46.15 -1.60 25.76
N ASN A 9 46.94 -0.56 25.49
CA ASN A 9 46.64 0.43 24.47
C ASN A 9 46.53 -0.31 23.14
N MET A 10 45.33 -0.27 22.55
CA MET A 10 45.07 -0.87 21.26
C MET A 10 46.03 -0.25 20.24
N PRO A 11 46.70 -1.05 19.40
CA PRO A 11 47.64 -0.50 18.42
C PRO A 11 46.91 0.48 17.49
N ALA A 12 47.52 1.63 17.22
CA ALA A 12 46.90 2.68 16.40
C ALA A 12 46.45 2.17 15.01
N TRP A 13 47.17 1.21 14.44
CA TRP A 13 46.80 0.57 13.17
C TRP A 13 45.48 -0.20 13.23
N ALA A 14 45.17 -0.83 14.37
CA ALA A 14 43.92 -1.57 14.57
C ALA A 14 42.73 -0.61 14.70
N LEU A 15 42.95 0.54 15.34
CA LEU A 15 41.95 1.60 15.47
C LEU A 15 41.63 2.24 14.12
N ILE A 16 42.65 2.45 13.28
CA ILE A 16 42.49 2.92 11.89
C ILE A 16 41.66 1.92 11.06
N LEU A 17 41.93 0.62 11.19
CA LEU A 17 41.19 -0.45 10.51
C LEU A 17 39.70 -0.46 10.87
N ILE A 18 39.37 -0.29 12.15
CA ILE A 18 37.99 -0.23 12.64
C ILE A 18 37.26 0.99 12.06
N ILE A 19 37.91 2.14 12.00
CA ILE A 19 37.32 3.36 11.42
C ILE A 19 36.99 3.14 9.94
N ILE A 20 37.90 2.53 9.18
CA ILE A 20 37.68 2.25 7.75
C ILE A 20 36.51 1.29 7.56
N LEU A 21 36.46 0.19 8.33
CA LEU A 21 35.37 -0.77 8.27
C LEU A 21 34.02 -0.15 8.63
N PHE A 22 33.99 0.75 9.62
CA PHE A 22 32.80 1.48 10.01
C PHE A 22 32.28 2.40 8.90
N ILE A 23 33.18 3.13 8.22
CA ILE A 23 32.83 3.99 7.08
C ILE A 23 32.27 3.16 5.91
N ILE A 24 32.91 2.03 5.60
CA ILE A 24 32.41 1.11 4.55
C ILE A 24 31.02 0.59 4.91
N GLY A 25 30.81 0.18 6.17
CA GLY A 25 29.51 -0.25 6.67
C GLY A 25 28.43 0.83 6.51
N LEU A 26 28.74 2.08 6.87
CA LEU A 26 27.83 3.22 6.69
C LEU A 26 27.46 3.45 5.23
N ILE A 27 28.43 3.39 4.31
CA ILE A 27 28.18 3.58 2.88
C ILE A 27 27.24 2.49 2.36
N VAL A 28 27.48 1.23 2.72
CA VAL A 28 26.62 0.10 2.34
C VAL A 28 25.22 0.24 2.92
N SER A 29 25.08 0.64 4.19
CA SER A 29 23.79 0.88 4.83
C SER A 29 23.00 2.02 4.17
N ILE A 30 23.66 3.13 3.82
CA ILE A 30 23.03 4.26 3.12
C ILE A 30 22.61 3.83 1.70
N TRP A 31 23.43 3.07 0.99
CA TRP A 31 23.07 2.53 -0.33
C TRP A 31 21.90 1.55 -0.27
N GLY A 32 21.90 0.64 0.72
CA GLY A 32 20.80 -0.30 0.95
C GLY A 32 19.50 0.43 1.27
N ALA A 33 19.55 1.40 2.18
CA ALA A 33 18.40 2.24 2.51
C ALA A 33 17.90 3.04 1.30
N ALA A 34 18.79 3.74 0.60
CA ALA A 34 18.44 4.54 -0.57
C ALA A 34 17.82 3.72 -1.71
N SER A 35 18.28 2.48 -1.92
CA SER A 35 17.70 1.56 -2.91
C SER A 35 16.25 1.21 -2.58
N VAL A 36 15.96 0.89 -1.31
CA VAL A 36 14.60 0.57 -0.84
C VAL A 36 13.68 1.79 -0.94
N PHE A 37 14.15 2.98 -0.58
CA PHE A 37 13.34 4.20 -0.67
C PHE A 37 13.10 4.66 -2.12
N LYS A 38 14.07 4.49 -3.04
CA LYS A 38 13.92 4.93 -4.44
C LYS A 38 12.97 4.03 -5.25
N LEU A 39 12.80 2.77 -4.86
CA LEU A 39 11.81 1.87 -5.46
C LEU A 39 10.36 2.23 -5.08
N LYS A 40 10.14 2.87 -3.92
CA LYS A 40 8.79 3.19 -3.43
C LYS A 40 8.10 4.32 -4.20
N ASN A 41 8.86 5.29 -4.73
CA ASN A 41 8.28 6.54 -5.24
C ASN A 41 7.89 6.56 -6.74
N ASN A 42 8.22 5.53 -7.53
CA ASN A 42 8.04 5.60 -9.00
C ASN A 42 7.00 4.63 -9.59
N LEU A 43 6.35 3.78 -8.78
CA LEU A 43 5.29 2.86 -9.24
C LEU A 43 3.88 3.40 -9.02
N GLU A 44 3.73 4.48 -8.25
CA GLU A 44 2.48 4.94 -7.62
C GLU A 44 1.35 5.46 -8.55
N ASN A 45 1.43 5.34 -9.88
CA ASN A 45 0.38 5.94 -10.72
C ASN A 45 0.12 5.33 -12.11
N ASN A 46 1.07 4.61 -12.70
CA ASN A 46 0.88 4.16 -14.09
C ASN A 46 -0.10 2.98 -14.20
N ASP A 47 -0.15 2.11 -13.19
CA ASP A 47 -0.92 0.88 -13.28
C ASP A 47 -2.41 1.11 -13.00
N ILE A 48 -2.74 1.92 -11.99
CA ILE A 48 -4.11 2.37 -11.69
C ILE A 48 -4.69 3.08 -12.93
N LYS A 49 -3.95 4.01 -13.55
CA LYS A 49 -4.38 4.74 -14.75
C LYS A 49 -4.58 3.84 -15.97
N LYS A 50 -3.87 2.72 -16.08
CA LYS A 50 -4.05 1.75 -17.17
C LYS A 50 -5.32 0.93 -16.99
N ILE A 51 -5.58 0.43 -15.78
CA ILE A 51 -6.74 -0.43 -15.51
C ILE A 51 -8.03 0.40 -15.49
N PHE A 52 -7.99 1.56 -14.84
CA PHE A 52 -9.14 2.44 -14.61
C PHE A 52 -9.09 3.71 -15.47
N LYS A 53 -8.64 3.55 -16.73
CA LYS A 53 -8.50 4.68 -17.65
C LYS A 53 -9.81 5.47 -17.76
N ASN A 54 -9.71 6.78 -17.60
CA ASN A 54 -10.82 7.74 -17.67
C ASN A 54 -11.90 7.57 -16.58
N LYS A 55 -11.59 6.90 -15.46
CA LYS A 55 -12.50 6.83 -14.30
C LYS A 55 -12.15 7.90 -13.27
N GLU A 56 -13.17 8.43 -12.61
CA GLU A 56 -13.00 9.40 -11.53
C GLU A 56 -12.47 8.66 -10.29
N ILE A 57 -11.39 9.18 -9.71
CA ILE A 57 -10.73 8.63 -8.51
C ILE A 57 -10.80 9.70 -7.43
N ILE A 58 -11.34 9.34 -6.27
CA ILE A 58 -11.50 10.25 -5.14
C ILE A 58 -10.87 9.68 -3.87
N LYS A 59 -10.56 10.57 -2.93
CA LYS A 59 -10.12 10.20 -1.57
C LYS A 59 -11.32 9.72 -0.75
N TYR A 60 -11.06 8.97 0.32
CA TYR A 60 -12.10 8.40 1.17
C TYR A 60 -13.05 9.45 1.83
N GLU A 61 -12.59 10.69 2.00
CA GLU A 61 -13.39 11.79 2.59
C GLU A 61 -14.29 12.50 1.55
N ASN A 62 -14.08 12.23 0.27
CA ASN A 62 -14.80 12.88 -0.81
C ASN A 62 -15.96 11.99 -1.30
N GLY A 63 -17.01 12.63 -1.81
CA GLY A 63 -18.11 11.95 -2.49
C GLY A 63 -18.01 12.05 -4.01
N PHE A 64 -18.71 11.16 -4.71
CA PHE A 64 -18.98 11.27 -6.15
C PHE A 64 -20.22 12.14 -6.41
N LYS A 65 -20.30 12.75 -7.59
CA LYS A 65 -21.51 13.48 -8.01
C LYS A 65 -22.71 12.57 -8.17
N ASN A 66 -22.50 11.38 -8.73
CA ASN A 66 -23.51 10.33 -8.80
C ASN A 66 -23.23 9.34 -7.66
N GLU A 67 -24.20 9.19 -6.75
CA GLU A 67 -24.08 8.29 -5.60
C GLU A 67 -24.46 6.85 -5.92
N SER A 68 -25.13 6.59 -7.05
CA SER A 68 -25.49 5.26 -7.49
C SER A 68 -24.48 4.73 -8.50
N GLY A 69 -24.18 3.44 -8.44
CA GLY A 69 -23.32 2.80 -9.42
C GLY A 69 -22.47 1.66 -8.89
N ILE A 70 -21.43 1.36 -9.65
CA ILE A 70 -20.43 0.35 -9.33
C ILE A 70 -19.13 1.07 -9.02
N TYR A 71 -18.51 0.70 -7.90
CA TYR A 71 -17.33 1.34 -7.36
C TYR A 71 -16.22 0.33 -7.11
N ALA A 72 -14.99 0.83 -7.06
CA ALA A 72 -13.84 0.09 -6.56
C ALA A 72 -13.19 0.84 -5.41
N LEU A 73 -12.86 0.14 -4.34
CA LEU A 73 -11.91 0.56 -3.32
C LEU A 73 -10.52 0.06 -3.73
N ILE A 74 -9.55 0.96 -3.74
CA ILE A 74 -8.14 0.67 -4.00
C ILE A 74 -7.24 1.41 -3.00
N PHE A 75 -5.93 1.12 -3.04
CA PHE A 75 -4.91 1.84 -2.27
C PHE A 75 -3.91 2.55 -3.21
N ASN A 76 -3.31 3.66 -2.75
CA ASN A 76 -2.35 4.44 -3.56
C ASN A 76 -1.17 3.61 -4.09
N ASN A 77 -0.68 2.65 -3.29
CA ASN A 77 0.49 1.83 -3.62
C ASN A 77 0.16 0.58 -4.47
N PHE A 78 -0.98 0.57 -5.16
CA PHE A 78 -1.38 -0.56 -6.00
C PHE A 78 -0.37 -0.82 -7.14
N ASN A 79 0.16 -2.04 -7.18
CA ASN A 79 1.07 -2.53 -8.21
C ASN A 79 0.41 -3.66 -9.01
N SER A 80 0.15 -3.46 -10.32
CA SER A 80 -0.56 -4.45 -11.13
C SER A 80 0.24 -5.73 -11.40
N LYS A 81 1.55 -5.71 -11.15
CA LYS A 81 2.44 -6.87 -11.36
C LYS A 81 2.41 -7.86 -10.19
N GLU A 82 1.86 -7.46 -9.05
CA GLU A 82 1.75 -8.34 -7.89
C GLU A 82 0.70 -9.42 -8.12
N TYR A 83 0.90 -10.57 -7.46
CA TYR A 83 -0.06 -11.66 -7.52
C TYR A 83 -1.39 -11.26 -6.87
N PHE A 84 -1.33 -10.47 -5.80
CA PHE A 84 -2.49 -9.95 -5.10
C PHE A 84 -2.79 -8.51 -5.55
N TRP A 85 -4.05 -8.26 -5.89
CA TRP A 85 -4.57 -6.97 -6.33
C TRP A 85 -5.52 -6.45 -5.25
N PRO A 86 -5.10 -5.51 -4.40
CA PRO A 86 -5.89 -5.01 -3.27
C PRO A 86 -7.03 -4.09 -3.74
N ILE A 87 -8.01 -4.70 -4.41
CA ILE A 87 -9.16 -4.05 -5.01
C ILE A 87 -10.41 -4.75 -4.48
N LEU A 88 -11.36 -3.95 -3.99
CA LEU A 88 -12.71 -4.40 -3.64
C LEU A 88 -13.70 -3.72 -4.58
N ILE A 89 -14.45 -4.50 -5.34
CA ILE A 89 -15.50 -4.01 -6.23
C ILE A 89 -16.84 -4.20 -5.56
N PHE A 90 -17.66 -3.15 -5.53
CA PHE A 90 -18.96 -3.18 -4.89
C PHE A 90 -19.95 -2.30 -5.65
N GLU A 91 -21.23 -2.62 -5.51
CA GLU A 91 -22.32 -1.76 -5.97
C GLU A 91 -22.88 -0.96 -4.80
N SER A 92 -23.39 0.23 -5.09
CA SER A 92 -24.07 1.05 -4.08
C SER A 92 -25.08 1.95 -4.74
N THR A 93 -26.23 2.14 -4.08
CA THR A 93 -27.23 3.16 -4.43
C THR A 93 -26.95 4.50 -3.75
N LYS A 94 -26.12 4.49 -2.70
CA LYS A 94 -25.76 5.64 -1.87
C LYS A 94 -24.28 5.52 -1.46
N PHE A 95 -23.41 5.88 -2.40
CA PHE A 95 -21.96 5.75 -2.25
C PHE A 95 -21.45 6.28 -0.91
N SER A 96 -21.86 7.49 -0.51
CA SER A 96 -21.39 8.13 0.72
C SER A 96 -21.67 7.28 1.97
N GLN A 97 -22.83 6.61 2.03
CA GLN A 97 -23.17 5.71 3.13
C GLN A 97 -22.37 4.41 3.05
N SER A 98 -22.31 3.78 1.87
CA SER A 98 -21.58 2.52 1.69
C SER A 98 -20.08 2.67 1.92
N ALA A 99 -19.48 3.79 1.51
CA ALA A 99 -18.08 4.10 1.75
C ALA A 99 -17.79 4.16 3.25
N LEU A 100 -18.59 4.91 4.02
CA LEU A 100 -18.47 4.97 5.48
C LEU A 100 -18.64 3.60 6.13
N GLU A 101 -19.66 2.84 5.73
CA GLU A 101 -19.87 1.48 6.25
C GLU A 101 -18.67 0.56 5.97
N ILE A 102 -18.05 0.67 4.79
CA ILE A 102 -16.88 -0.12 4.45
C ILE A 102 -15.71 0.27 5.35
N ILE A 103 -15.45 1.57 5.53
CA ILE A 103 -14.39 2.05 6.42
C ILE A 103 -14.64 1.59 7.86
N ASP A 104 -15.84 1.74 8.38
CA ASP A 104 -16.21 1.30 9.73
C ASP A 104 -16.03 -0.22 9.89
N LYS A 105 -16.38 -1.01 8.87
CA LYS A 105 -16.16 -2.47 8.88
C LYS A 105 -14.67 -2.83 8.84
N ILE A 106 -13.82 -2.03 8.19
CA ILE A 106 -12.36 -2.22 8.23
C ILE A 106 -11.85 -1.92 9.65
N GLU A 107 -12.24 -0.77 10.24
CA GLU A 107 -11.82 -0.37 11.59
C GLU A 107 -12.31 -1.35 12.67
N GLN A 108 -13.51 -1.92 12.49
CA GLN A 108 -14.07 -2.96 13.36
C GLN A 108 -13.53 -4.37 13.09
N LYS A 109 -12.54 -4.54 12.20
CA LYS A 109 -11.93 -5.82 11.82
C LYS A 109 -12.91 -6.83 11.23
N LYS A 110 -14.03 -6.36 10.66
CA LYS A 110 -15.01 -7.19 9.94
C LYS A 110 -14.53 -7.52 8.52
N TYR A 111 -13.78 -6.61 7.89
CA TYR A 111 -13.05 -6.89 6.65
C TYR A 111 -11.60 -7.28 6.92
N LYS A 112 -11.42 -8.48 7.50
CA LYS A 112 -10.11 -8.95 7.96
C LYS A 112 -9.05 -8.97 6.85
N ASN A 113 -9.41 -9.41 5.64
CA ASN A 113 -8.50 -9.43 4.49
C ASN A 113 -7.99 -8.03 4.09
N ILE A 114 -8.83 -7.01 4.19
CA ILE A 114 -8.43 -5.62 3.90
C ILE A 114 -7.59 -5.07 5.05
N GLU A 115 -7.97 -5.36 6.29
CA GLU A 115 -7.25 -4.91 7.48
C GLU A 115 -5.84 -5.53 7.59
N ASP A 116 -5.72 -6.85 7.37
CA ASP A 116 -4.44 -7.56 7.31
C ASP A 116 -3.54 -6.93 6.23
N TYR A 117 -4.08 -6.68 5.03
CA TYR A 117 -3.34 -6.01 3.95
C TYR A 117 -2.86 -4.61 4.36
N MET A 118 -3.72 -3.82 5.02
CA MET A 118 -3.35 -2.49 5.49
C MET A 118 -2.24 -2.55 6.54
N GLN A 119 -2.33 -3.47 7.50
CA GLN A 119 -1.30 -3.64 8.53
C GLN A 119 0.04 -4.08 7.95
N GLU A 120 0.05 -5.10 7.09
CA GLU A 120 1.26 -5.64 6.45
C GLU A 120 2.01 -4.59 5.63
N ASN A 121 1.27 -3.65 5.04
CA ASN A 121 1.83 -2.60 4.16
C ASN A 121 1.96 -1.24 4.86
N GLY A 122 1.66 -1.14 6.16
CA GLY A 122 1.71 0.11 6.92
C GLY A 122 0.79 1.20 6.37
N LEU A 123 -0.35 0.81 5.82
CA LEU A 123 -1.35 1.71 5.22
C LEU A 123 -2.37 2.15 6.27
N ASN A 124 -2.92 3.34 6.06
CA ASN A 124 -3.99 3.89 6.89
C ASN A 124 -5.21 4.26 6.02
N LYS A 125 -6.30 4.70 6.66
CA LYS A 125 -7.53 5.08 5.94
C LYS A 125 -7.33 6.19 4.91
N THR A 126 -6.34 7.07 5.10
CA THR A 126 -6.02 8.15 4.17
C THR A 126 -5.36 7.66 2.89
N ASP A 127 -4.90 6.41 2.87
CA ASP A 127 -4.36 5.75 1.67
C ASP A 127 -5.45 5.12 0.79
N ILE A 128 -6.69 5.03 1.31
CA ILE A 128 -7.83 4.50 0.58
C ILE A 128 -8.29 5.50 -0.48
N ARG A 129 -8.57 4.97 -1.66
CA ARG A 129 -9.19 5.69 -2.77
C ARG A 129 -10.41 4.91 -3.26
N PHE A 130 -11.40 5.66 -3.71
CA PHE A 130 -12.56 5.11 -4.38
C PHE A 130 -12.55 5.49 -5.84
N ILE A 131 -13.04 4.60 -6.69
CA ILE A 131 -13.17 4.79 -8.14
C ILE A 131 -14.60 4.50 -8.54
N GLN A 132 -15.23 5.40 -9.28
CA GLN A 132 -16.52 5.10 -9.91
C GLN A 132 -16.28 4.37 -11.23
N LEU A 133 -16.68 3.10 -11.29
CA LEU A 133 -16.53 2.25 -12.45
C LEU A 133 -17.68 2.45 -13.43
N GLU A 134 -18.91 2.47 -12.92
CA GLU A 134 -20.14 2.66 -13.71
C GLU A 134 -21.11 3.54 -12.93
N GLU A 135 -21.84 4.40 -13.63
CA GLU A 135 -22.86 5.29 -13.06
C GLU A 135 -24.18 4.58 -12.73
N ASN A 136 -24.38 3.38 -13.29
CA ASN A 136 -25.59 2.58 -13.09
C ASN A 136 -25.21 1.23 -12.51
N ILE A 137 -26.05 0.74 -11.60
CA ILE A 137 -25.94 -0.61 -11.07
C ILE A 137 -26.39 -1.57 -12.16
N ASP A 138 -25.45 -2.41 -12.62
CA ASP A 138 -25.66 -3.42 -13.63
C ASP A 138 -24.84 -4.66 -13.24
N TYR A 139 -25.55 -5.76 -12.99
CA TYR A 139 -24.96 -6.99 -12.51
C TYR A 139 -23.96 -7.61 -13.49
N GLU A 140 -24.19 -7.50 -14.80
CA GLU A 140 -23.27 -8.00 -15.81
C GLU A 140 -22.00 -7.16 -15.85
N LYS A 141 -22.13 -5.83 -15.68
CA LYS A 141 -20.97 -4.96 -15.55
C LYS A 141 -20.20 -5.19 -14.26
N LEU A 142 -20.87 -5.46 -13.16
CA LEU A 142 -20.23 -5.82 -11.88
C LEU A 142 -19.36 -7.07 -12.06
N LYS A 143 -19.93 -8.13 -12.64
CA LYS A 143 -19.21 -9.35 -12.97
C LYS A 143 -18.05 -9.10 -13.93
N TYR A 144 -18.26 -8.29 -14.96
CA TYR A 144 -17.21 -7.91 -15.90
C TYR A 144 -16.02 -7.27 -15.17
N TRP A 145 -16.29 -6.32 -14.27
CA TRP A 145 -15.24 -5.64 -13.53
C TRP A 145 -14.52 -6.57 -12.56
N ILE A 146 -15.24 -7.42 -11.82
CA ILE A 146 -14.64 -8.44 -10.95
C ILE A 146 -13.72 -9.37 -11.75
N LYS A 147 -14.19 -9.89 -12.89
CA LYS A 147 -13.40 -10.80 -13.74
C LYS A 147 -12.20 -10.11 -14.40
N LYS A 148 -12.37 -8.87 -14.86
CA LYS A 148 -11.32 -8.09 -15.52
C LYS A 148 -10.18 -7.74 -14.56
N THR A 149 -10.54 -7.39 -13.33
CA THR A 149 -9.58 -7.10 -12.25
C THR A 149 -9.16 -8.35 -11.48
N LYS A 150 -9.79 -9.49 -11.75
CA LYS A 150 -9.56 -10.78 -11.09
C LYS A 150 -9.69 -10.69 -9.57
N THR A 151 -10.58 -9.84 -9.06
CA THR A 151 -10.69 -9.61 -7.60
C THR A 151 -11.32 -10.78 -6.85
N ASP A 152 -12.03 -11.65 -7.56
CA ASP A 152 -12.55 -12.94 -7.10
C ASP A 152 -11.42 -13.93 -6.73
N ILE A 153 -10.30 -13.88 -7.46
CA ILE A 153 -9.17 -14.81 -7.26
C ILE A 153 -8.03 -14.13 -6.50
N ARG A 154 -7.76 -12.87 -6.86
CA ARG A 154 -6.55 -12.12 -6.50
C ARG A 154 -6.83 -10.88 -5.67
N GLY A 155 -8.08 -10.56 -5.35
CA GLY A 155 -8.40 -9.35 -4.58
C GLY A 155 -9.26 -9.62 -3.36
N PHE A 156 -10.06 -8.61 -3.00
CA PHE A 156 -10.89 -8.64 -1.79
C PHE A 156 -12.30 -9.21 -2.02
N ASN A 157 -12.71 -9.48 -3.27
CA ASN A 157 -14.03 -10.03 -3.63
C ASN A 157 -14.11 -11.56 -3.51
N LYS A 158 -13.38 -12.15 -2.56
CA LYS A 158 -13.40 -13.60 -2.30
C LYS A 158 -14.65 -14.04 -1.54
#